data_AF-A0A2T0B4P1-F1
#
_entry.id   AF-A0A2T0B4P1-F1
#
_cell.length_a   1.000
_cell.length_b   1.000
_cell.length_c   1.000
_cell.angle_alpha   90.00
_cell.angle_beta   90.00
_cell.angle_gamma   90.00
#
_symmetry.space_group_name_H-M   'P 1'
#
loop_
_entity.id
_entity.type
_entity.pdbx_description
1 polymer ?
#
loop_
_entity_poly.entity_id
_entity_poly.type
_entity_poly.pdbx_seq_one_letter_code
_entity_poly.pdbx_strand_id
1 'polypeptide(L)'
;MSGTHYPQKWGKYIQFIVEGTTLTKISKSLKISLSTAFYWRHNVLNSLRSMEIAPLSGIIESDETFFLESFKGKNQCKGRKPNKRGGVYNFRGISHEQVCILVAMGRD
;
A
#
# COMPACT_ATOMS: atom_id res chain seq x y z
N MET A 1 -19.48 -3.74 -1.42
CA MET A 1 -18.74 -4.00 -0.16
C MET A 1 -19.55 -4.96 0.70
N SER A 2 -19.47 -6.26 0.42
CA SER A 2 -20.20 -7.28 1.20
C SER A 2 -19.49 -7.55 2.53
N GLY A 3 -20.26 -7.91 3.56
CA GLY A 3 -19.71 -8.43 4.82
C GLY A 3 -19.09 -7.39 5.77
N THR A 4 -19.35 -6.09 5.60
CA THR A 4 -18.85 -5.10 6.58
C THR A 4 -19.89 -4.67 7.59
N HIS A 5 -19.71 -5.11 8.83
CA HIS A 5 -20.39 -4.54 9.99
C HIS A 5 -19.87 -3.10 10.19
N TYR A 6 -20.75 -2.12 10.41
CA TYR A 6 -20.46 -0.67 10.58
C TYR A 6 -20.20 0.16 9.30
N PRO A 7 -21.15 0.26 8.36
CA PRO A 7 -21.06 1.12 7.18
C PRO A 7 -20.69 2.59 7.49
N GLN A 8 -21.19 3.11 8.61
CA GLN A 8 -20.97 4.49 9.06
C GLN A 8 -19.51 4.84 9.39
N LYS A 9 -18.65 3.84 9.66
CA LYS A 9 -17.23 4.08 10.00
C LYS A 9 -16.34 4.15 8.76
N TRP A 10 -16.82 3.74 7.59
CA TRP A 10 -16.01 3.65 6.38
C TRP A 10 -15.48 4.99 5.88
N GLY A 11 -16.31 6.04 5.86
CA GLY A 11 -15.86 7.36 5.39
C GLY A 11 -14.64 7.85 6.17
N LYS A 12 -14.68 7.74 7.50
CA LYS A 12 -13.54 8.11 8.36
C LYS A 12 -12.36 7.15 8.22
N TYR A 13 -12.61 5.85 8.00
CA TYR A 13 -11.56 4.88 7.74
C TYR A 13 -10.79 5.19 6.45
N ILE A 14 -11.49 5.50 5.35
CA ILE A 14 -10.87 5.87 4.07
C ILE A 14 -10.04 7.15 4.24
N GLN A 15 -10.58 8.16 4.92
CA GLN A 15 -9.83 9.37 5.24
C GLN A 15 -8.49 9.04 5.93
N PHE A 16 -8.51 8.20 6.97
CA PHE A 16 -7.28 7.82 7.67
C PHE A 16 -6.28 7.02 6.80
N ILE A 17 -6.76 6.23 5.85
CA ILE A 17 -5.90 5.52 4.90
C ILE A 17 -5.22 6.51 3.95
N VAL A 18 -5.95 7.50 3.44
CA VAL A 18 -5.41 8.57 2.58
C VAL A 18 -4.39 9.42 3.33
N GLU A 19 -4.63 9.71 4.62
CA GLU A 19 -3.70 10.43 5.50
C GLU A 19 -2.47 9.58 5.92
N GLY A 20 -2.37 8.31 5.51
CA GLY A 20 -1.24 7.44 5.86
C GLY A 20 -1.20 7.01 7.33
N THR A 21 -2.34 7.04 8.04
CA THR A 21 -2.41 6.71 9.46
C THR A 21 -2.17 5.21 9.71
N THR A 22 -1.45 4.87 10.79
CA THR A 22 -1.18 3.47 11.13
C THR A 22 -2.44 2.72 11.55
N LEU A 23 -2.52 1.41 11.23
CA LEU A 23 -3.68 0.58 11.61
C LEU A 23 -3.96 0.55 13.11
N THR A 24 -2.92 0.65 13.94
CA THR A 24 -3.05 0.73 15.39
C THR A 24 -3.73 2.03 15.85
N LYS A 25 -3.43 3.16 15.21
CA LYS A 25 -4.11 4.44 15.46
C LYS A 25 -5.55 4.39 14.96
N ILE A 26 -5.79 3.88 13.75
CA ILE A 26 -7.14 3.72 13.18
C ILE A 26 -8.02 2.84 14.07
N SER A 27 -7.49 1.70 14.51
CA SER A 27 -8.19 0.76 15.39
C SER A 27 -8.65 1.42 16.69
N LYS A 28 -7.78 2.22 17.33
CA LYS A 28 -8.11 3.00 18.53
C LYS A 28 -9.14 4.08 18.24
N SER A 29 -8.93 4.89 17.20
CA SER A 29 -9.80 6.03 16.86
C SER A 29 -11.22 5.60 16.48
N LEU A 30 -11.36 4.51 15.70
CA LEU A 30 -12.65 4.01 15.23
C LEU A 30 -13.28 2.97 16.17
N LYS A 31 -12.62 2.61 17.27
CA LYS A 31 -13.04 1.57 18.22
C LYS A 31 -13.39 0.27 17.49
N ILE A 32 -12.44 -0.25 16.71
CA ILE A 32 -12.52 -1.53 16.01
C ILE A 32 -11.29 -2.37 16.33
N SER A 33 -11.36 -3.69 16.21
CA SER A 33 -10.19 -4.54 16.41
C SER A 33 -9.13 -4.27 15.33
N LEU A 34 -7.86 -4.56 15.66
CA LEU A 34 -6.76 -4.40 14.70
C LEU A 34 -6.94 -5.33 13.49
N SER A 35 -7.49 -6.54 13.71
CA SER A 35 -7.81 -7.48 12.63
C SER A 35 -8.90 -6.95 11.70
N THR A 36 -9.95 -6.31 12.23
CA THR A 36 -10.96 -5.63 11.41
C THR A 36 -10.34 -4.49 10.61
N ALA A 37 -9.52 -3.64 11.24
CA ALA A 37 -8.82 -2.56 10.54
C ALA A 37 -7.90 -3.09 9.42
N PHE A 38 -7.22 -4.22 9.65
CA PHE A 38 -6.38 -4.88 8.64
C PHE A 38 -7.22 -5.44 7.48
N TYR A 39 -8.32 -6.13 7.79
CA TYR A 39 -9.24 -6.68 6.77
C TYR A 39 -9.85 -5.57 5.90
N TRP A 40 -10.27 -4.46 6.50
CA TRP A 40 -10.81 -3.32 5.76
C TRP A 40 -9.77 -2.74 4.79
N ARG A 41 -8.50 -2.71 5.18
CA ARG A 41 -7.41 -2.25 4.31
C ARG A 41 -7.31 -3.10 3.06
N HIS A 42 -7.42 -4.42 3.21
CA HIS A 42 -7.44 -5.34 2.08
C HIS A 42 -8.64 -5.10 1.17
N ASN A 43 -9.83 -4.86 1.73
CA ASN A 43 -11.01 -4.54 0.93
C ASN A 43 -10.82 -3.26 0.11
N VAL A 44 -10.25 -2.20 0.70
CA VAL A 44 -9.92 -0.96 -0.03
C VAL A 44 -8.93 -1.24 -1.15
N LEU A 45 -7.80 -1.87 -0.84
CA LEU A 45 -6.75 -2.15 -1.83
C LEU A 45 -7.23 -3.05 -2.97
N ASN A 46 -8.07 -4.04 -2.67
CA ASN A 46 -8.69 -4.89 -3.69
C ASN A 46 -9.66 -4.10 -4.57
N SER A 47 -10.44 -3.19 -3.99
CA SER A 47 -11.36 -2.33 -4.74
C SER A 47 -10.61 -1.35 -5.64
N LEU A 48 -9.48 -0.81 -5.17
CA LEU A 48 -8.61 0.05 -5.96
C LEU A 48 -7.99 -0.71 -7.15
N ARG A 49 -7.63 -1.99 -6.96
CA ARG A 49 -7.08 -2.82 -8.04
C ARG A 49 -8.07 -3.05 -9.18
N SER A 50 -9.36 -3.15 -8.89
CA SER A 50 -10.40 -3.31 -9.90
C SER A 50 -10.82 -2.01 -10.58
N MET A 51 -10.25 -0.87 -10.18
CA MET A 51 -10.59 0.42 -10.77
C MET A 51 -9.90 0.57 -12.12
N GLU A 52 -10.67 0.91 -13.16
CA GLU A 52 -10.10 1.29 -14.44
C GLU A 52 -9.41 2.65 -14.30
N ILE A 53 -8.18 2.73 -14.77
CA ILE A 53 -7.39 3.96 -14.78
C ILE A 53 -7.53 4.54 -16.18
N ALA A 54 -7.98 5.80 -16.28
CA ALA A 54 -8.04 6.50 -17.54
C ALA A 54 -6.63 6.63 -18.15
N PRO A 55 -6.48 6.55 -19.49
CA PRO A 55 -5.20 6.76 -20.13
C PRO A 55 -4.71 8.19 -19.85
N LEU A 56 -3.41 8.33 -19.56
CA LEU A 56 -2.76 9.63 -19.46
C LEU A 56 -2.53 10.17 -20.88
N SER A 57 -2.74 11.46 -21.07
CA SER A 57 -2.52 12.18 -22.33
C SER A 57 -1.61 13.40 -22.12
N GLY A 58 -1.11 13.97 -23.22
CA GLY A 58 -0.38 15.24 -23.20
C GLY A 58 1.01 15.14 -22.59
N ILE A 59 1.40 16.14 -21.79
CA ILE A 59 2.71 16.17 -21.13
C ILE A 59 2.63 15.35 -19.86
N ILE A 60 3.36 14.25 -19.81
CA ILE A 60 3.36 13.32 -18.67
C ILE A 60 4.64 13.50 -17.87
N GLU A 61 4.49 13.73 -16.58
CA GLU A 61 5.57 13.62 -15.61
C GLU A 61 5.53 12.23 -14.98
N SER A 62 6.66 11.54 -15.01
CA SER A 62 6.82 10.23 -14.38
C SER A 62 7.98 10.23 -13.41
N ASP A 63 7.78 9.68 -12.22
CA ASP A 63 8.81 9.49 -11.20
C ASP A 63 8.80 8.03 -10.71
N GLU A 64 9.96 7.58 -10.24
CA GLU A 64 10.21 6.22 -9.77
C GLU A 64 10.62 6.22 -8.30
N THR A 65 9.84 5.54 -7.45
CA THR A 65 10.18 5.36 -6.04
C THR A 65 10.55 3.91 -5.74
N PHE A 66 11.71 3.70 -5.11
CA PHE A 66 12.22 2.37 -4.78
C PHE A 66 12.05 2.01 -3.29
N PHE A 67 11.44 0.86 -3.03
CA PHE A 67 11.25 0.32 -1.68
C PHE A 67 11.97 -1.01 -1.51
N LEU A 68 12.57 -1.27 -0.34
CA LEU A 68 13.07 -2.60 -0.02
C LEU A 68 11.91 -3.59 0.11
N GLU A 69 11.89 -4.60 -0.76
CA GLU A 69 10.88 -5.66 -0.63
C GLU A 69 11.10 -6.36 0.71
N SER A 70 10.06 -6.51 1.52
CA SER A 70 10.21 -7.19 2.82
C SER A 70 9.89 -8.69 2.76
N PHE A 71 9.35 -9.20 1.64
CA PHE A 71 8.85 -10.58 1.48
C PHE A 71 7.95 -11.08 2.63
N LYS A 72 7.33 -10.15 3.36
CA LYS A 72 6.60 -10.46 4.59
C LYS A 72 5.43 -11.39 4.28
N GLY A 73 5.31 -12.47 5.05
CA GLY A 73 4.27 -13.50 4.86
C GLY A 73 4.60 -14.56 3.81
N LYS A 74 5.77 -14.52 3.16
CA LYS A 74 6.27 -15.65 2.36
C LYS A 74 7.10 -16.58 3.25
N ASN A 75 6.89 -17.89 3.11
CA ASN A 75 7.61 -18.90 3.91
C ASN A 75 9.11 -18.96 3.60
N GLN A 76 9.52 -18.55 2.40
CA GLN A 76 10.93 -18.51 1.99
C GLN A 76 11.19 -17.28 1.09
N CYS A 77 12.25 -16.54 1.39
CA CYS A 77 12.78 -15.51 0.50
C CYS A 77 13.58 -16.20 -0.61
N LYS A 78 12.95 -16.45 -1.77
CA LYS A 78 13.66 -17.00 -2.93
C LYS A 78 14.52 -15.91 -3.57
N GLY A 79 15.77 -16.22 -3.89
CA GLY A 79 16.66 -15.32 -4.64
C GLY A 79 17.50 -14.34 -3.81
N ARG A 80 17.34 -14.29 -2.47
CA ARG A 80 18.24 -13.54 -1.56
C ARG A 80 18.03 -13.87 -0.09
N LYS A 81 18.92 -13.36 0.78
CA LYS A 81 18.78 -13.44 2.24
C LYS A 81 17.65 -12.53 2.76
N PRO A 82 16.97 -12.89 3.87
CA PRO A 82 15.97 -12.04 4.50
C PRO A 82 16.53 -10.70 5.00
N ASN A 83 15.75 -9.62 4.85
CA ASN A 83 16.13 -8.30 5.34
C ASN A 83 15.91 -8.17 6.86
N LYS A 84 16.82 -7.46 7.53
CA LYS A 84 16.61 -7.00 8.92
C LYS A 84 15.88 -5.65 8.93
N ARG A 85 15.17 -5.35 10.02
CA ARG A 85 14.50 -4.06 10.19
C ARG A 85 15.52 -2.93 10.15
N GLY A 86 15.24 -1.87 9.40
CA GLY A 86 16.20 -0.76 9.19
C GLY A 86 17.35 -1.11 8.24
N GLY A 87 17.21 -2.19 7.46
CA GLY A 87 18.17 -2.54 6.42
C GLY A 87 18.35 -1.38 5.42
N VAL A 88 19.59 -1.22 4.97
CA VAL A 88 19.98 -0.25 3.95
C VAL A 88 20.06 -0.93 2.58
N TYR A 89 19.97 -0.12 1.53
CA TYR A 89 20.09 -0.58 0.14
C TYR A 89 21.52 -1.03 -0.14
N ASN A 90 21.73 -2.28 -0.59
CA ASN A 90 23.05 -2.72 -1.04
C ASN A 90 23.28 -2.38 -2.51
N PHE A 91 22.21 -2.35 -3.30
CA PHE A 91 22.22 -2.02 -4.73
C PHE A 91 21.42 -0.75 -5.01
N ARG A 92 21.80 0.01 -6.03
CA ARG A 92 21.01 1.16 -6.52
C ARG A 92 20.14 0.74 -7.70
N GLY A 93 18.94 1.30 -7.81
CA GLY A 93 18.01 1.08 -8.92
C GLY A 93 17.36 -0.31 -8.93
N ILE A 94 16.76 -0.67 -10.08
CA ILE A 94 16.03 -1.93 -10.27
C ILE A 94 16.93 -3.11 -9.94
N SER A 95 16.62 -3.81 -8.86
CA SER A 95 17.40 -4.91 -8.32
C SER A 95 16.51 -5.92 -7.62
N HIS A 96 17.06 -7.11 -7.33
CA HIS A 96 16.37 -8.18 -6.62
C HIS A 96 16.05 -7.85 -5.14
N GLU A 97 16.54 -6.70 -4.64
CA GLU A 97 16.25 -6.20 -3.29
C GLU A 97 15.09 -5.20 -3.24
N GLN A 98 14.77 -4.56 -4.37
CA GLN A 98 13.90 -3.39 -4.42
C GLN A 98 12.67 -3.61 -5.30
N VAL A 99 11.54 -3.07 -4.87
CA VAL A 99 10.34 -2.87 -5.69
C VAL A 99 10.37 -1.44 -6.20
N CYS A 100 10.36 -1.26 -7.52
CA CYS A 100 10.12 0.03 -8.16
C CYS A 100 8.61 0.29 -8.24
N ILE A 101 8.19 1.45 -7.76
CA ILE A 101 6.84 1.98 -7.97
C ILE A 101 6.96 3.15 -8.93
N LEU A 102 6.46 2.96 -10.14
CA LEU A 102 6.32 4.02 -11.13
C LEU A 102 5.05 4.81 -10.83
N VAL A 103 5.19 6.13 -10.71
CA VAL A 103 4.09 7.08 -10.59
C VAL A 103 4.13 7.97 -11.82
N ALA A 104 3.00 8.14 -12.48
CA ALA A 104 2.88 9.03 -13.63
C ALA A 104 1.63 9.91 -13.48
N MET A 105 1.75 11.15 -13.90
CA MET A 105 0.70 12.15 -13.83
C MET A 105 0.75 13.06 -15.05
N GLY A 106 -0.42 13.39 -15.61
CA GLY A 106 -0.53 14.41 -16.65
C GLY A 106 -0.33 15.80 -16.06
N ARG A 107 0.37 16.66 -16.80
CA ARG A 107 0.70 18.05 -16.42
C ARG A 107 -0.11 19.08 -17.24
N ASP A 108 -1.11 18.61 -17.99
CA ASP A 108 -1.97 19.42 -18.87
C ASP A 108 -2.54 20.68 -18.18
#